data_AF-A0A7W0XSF3-F1
#
_entry.id   AF-A0A7W0XSF3-F1
#
_cell.length_a   1.000
_cell.length_b   1.000
_cell.length_c   1.000
_cell.angle_alpha   90.00
_cell.angle_beta   90.00
_cell.angle_gamma   90.00
#
_symmetry.space_group_name_H-M   'P 1'
#
loop_
_entity.id
_entity.type
_entity.pdbx_description
1 polymer ?
#
loop_
_entity_poly.entity_id
_entity_poly.type
_entity_poly.pdbx_seq_one_letter_code
_entity_poly.pdbx_strand_id
1 'polypeptide(L)'
;MFDTALRRALASPLDRVAARLDVGWLSPDRLTASGLVLGLGSAITSALGCWAVAVVLWLASRLADGLDGPLARRRRARGQGGGGSGGFFDITADFTVYGATVVG
;
A
#
# COMPACT_ATOMS: atom_id res chain seq x y z
N MET A 1 -6.07 22.29 -1.84
CA MET A 1 -5.01 22.92 -2.69
C MET A 1 -3.61 22.40 -2.37
N PHE A 2 -3.23 22.23 -1.09
CA PHE A 2 -1.98 21.52 -0.73
C PHE A 2 -1.91 20.09 -1.27
N ASP A 3 -3.05 19.39 -1.26
CA ASP A 3 -3.16 18.02 -1.78
C ASP A 3 -2.68 17.90 -3.25
N THR A 4 -3.09 18.83 -4.11
CA THR A 4 -2.72 18.79 -5.53
C THR A 4 -1.23 19.05 -5.77
N ALA A 5 -0.64 19.98 -5.01
CA ALA A 5 0.78 20.30 -5.12
C ALA A 5 1.66 19.17 -4.56
N LEU A 6 1.30 18.63 -3.39
CA LEU A 6 1.98 17.50 -2.76
C LEU A 6 1.86 16.23 -3.60
N ARG A 7 0.67 15.95 -4.14
CA ARG A 7 0.42 14.81 -5.03
C ARG A 7 1.22 14.91 -6.32
N ARG A 8 1.41 16.11 -6.88
CA ARG A 8 2.31 16.32 -8.03
C ARG A 8 3.77 16.12 -7.65
N ALA A 9 4.21 16.61 -6.49
CA ALA A 9 5.58 16.46 -6.03
C ALA A 9 5.92 14.97 -5.73
N LEU A 10 4.97 14.23 -5.17
CA LEU A 10 5.12 12.80 -4.85
C LEU A 10 4.88 11.88 -6.04
N ALA A 11 4.15 12.32 -7.07
CA ALA A 11 3.88 11.49 -8.26
C ALA A 11 5.17 11.05 -8.96
N SER A 12 6.12 11.96 -9.19
CA SER A 12 7.39 11.65 -9.89
C SER A 12 8.29 10.64 -9.17
N PRO A 13 8.57 10.76 -7.85
CA PRO A 13 9.32 9.74 -7.13
C PRO A 13 8.56 8.42 -7.01
N LEU A 14 7.26 8.44 -6.73
CA LEU A 14 6.44 7.22 -6.66
C LEU A 14 6.41 6.49 -8.00
N ASP A 15 6.26 7.20 -9.12
CA ASP A 15 6.31 6.60 -10.45
C ASP A 15 7.68 6.01 -10.78
N ARG A 16 8.78 6.62 -10.30
CA ARG A 16 10.14 6.05 -10.46
C ARG A 16 10.30 4.76 -9.67
N VAL A 17 9.83 4.72 -8.42
CA VAL A 17 9.87 3.51 -7.59
C VAL A 17 8.98 2.43 -8.19
N ALA A 18 7.75 2.78 -8.59
CA ALA A 18 6.85 1.88 -9.29
C ALA A 18 7.44 1.38 -10.61
N ALA A 19 8.33 2.12 -11.28
CA ALA A 19 9.03 1.66 -12.49
C ALA A 19 9.98 0.51 -12.20
N ARG A 20 10.72 0.63 -11.10
CA ARG A 20 11.68 -0.37 -10.66
C ARG A 20 10.98 -1.60 -10.08
N LEU A 21 9.81 -1.40 -9.49
CA LEU A 21 8.95 -2.46 -8.96
C LEU A 21 8.02 -3.08 -10.02
N ASP A 22 8.02 -2.57 -11.25
CA ASP A 22 7.24 -3.15 -12.35
C ASP A 22 7.94 -4.37 -12.93
N VAL A 23 8.13 -5.37 -12.07
CA VAL A 23 8.62 -6.70 -12.37
C VAL A 23 7.41 -7.64 -12.50
N GLY A 24 7.45 -8.55 -13.48
CA GLY A 24 6.30 -9.37 -13.85
C GLY A 24 5.69 -10.23 -12.74
N TRP A 25 6.43 -10.48 -11.65
CA TRP A 25 5.99 -11.30 -10.52
C TRP A 25 5.28 -10.52 -9.39
N LEU A 26 5.39 -9.19 -9.38
CA LEU A 26 4.78 -8.32 -8.38
C LEU A 26 3.49 -7.72 -8.95
N SER A 27 2.32 -8.21 -8.54
CA SER A 27 1.02 -7.61 -8.93
C SER A 27 0.61 -6.52 -7.93
N PRO A 28 -0.20 -5.52 -8.34
CA PRO A 28 -0.81 -4.57 -7.41
C PRO A 28 -1.49 -5.29 -6.25
N ASP A 29 -2.30 -6.32 -6.54
CA ASP A 29 -2.98 -7.12 -5.50
C ASP A 29 -2.01 -7.82 -4.54
N ARG A 30 -0.85 -8.29 -5.01
CA ARG A 30 0.18 -8.86 -4.12
C ARG A 30 0.79 -7.80 -3.21
N LEU A 31 0.94 -6.58 -3.71
CA LEU A 31 1.45 -5.47 -2.93
C LEU A 31 0.44 -5.05 -1.86
N THR A 32 -0.84 -4.93 -2.21
CA THR A 32 -1.94 -4.72 -1.25
C THR A 32 -1.99 -5.84 -0.21
N ALA A 33 -1.89 -7.11 -0.62
CA ALA A 33 -1.89 -8.25 0.30
C ALA A 33 -0.68 -8.22 1.24
N SER A 34 0.50 -7.82 0.75
CA SER A 34 1.68 -7.64 1.60
C SER A 34 1.50 -6.49 2.59
N GLY A 35 0.87 -5.39 2.16
CA GLY A 35 0.52 -4.26 3.02
C GLY A 35 -0.46 -4.67 4.12
N LEU A 36 -1.44 -5.51 3.81
CA LEU A 36 -2.37 -6.08 4.79
C LEU A 36 -1.65 -6.94 5.83
N VAL A 37 -0.78 -7.86 5.42
CA VAL A 37 -0.01 -8.71 6.34
C VAL A 37 0.88 -7.86 7.26
N LEU A 38 1.56 -6.85 6.71
CA LEU A 38 2.39 -5.93 7.49
C LEU A 38 1.53 -5.09 8.46
N GLY A 39 0.38 -4.61 8.02
CA GLY A 39 -0.54 -3.83 8.86
C GLY A 39 -1.13 -4.64 10.01
N LEU A 40 -1.52 -5.89 9.76
CA LEU A 40 -1.95 -6.82 10.81
C LEU A 40 -0.81 -7.18 11.76
N GLY A 41 0.40 -7.39 11.23
CA GLY A 41 1.60 -7.58 12.05
C GLY A 41 1.88 -6.39 12.94
N SER A 42 1.71 -5.16 12.42
CA SER A 42 1.82 -3.92 13.18
C SER A 42 0.86 -3.92 14.36
N ALA A 43 -0.43 -4.19 14.11
CA ALA A 43 -1.46 -4.31 15.14
C ALA A 43 -1.03 -5.34 16.22
N ILE A 44 -0.75 -6.59 15.83
CA ILE A 44 -0.32 -7.63 16.77
C ILE A 44 0.88 -7.18 17.62
N THR A 45 1.90 -6.57 17.01
CA THR A 45 3.09 -6.11 17.77
C THR A 45 2.80 -4.93 18.68
N SER A 46 1.85 -4.06 18.31
CA SER A 46 1.38 -2.96 19.14
C SER A 46 0.56 -3.48 20.33
N ALA A 47 -0.31 -4.47 20.13
CA ALA A 47 -1.00 -5.19 21.21
C ALA A 47 -0.02 -5.85 22.20
N LEU A 48 1.13 -6.34 21.73
CA LEU A 48 2.19 -6.91 22.56
C LEU A 48 3.11 -5.87 23.22
N GLY A 49 2.90 -4.56 22.97
CA GLY A 49 3.72 -3.47 23.51
C GLY A 49 5.08 -3.28 22.81
N CYS A 50 5.32 -3.96 21.69
CA CYS A 50 6.54 -3.82 20.88
C CYS A 50 6.46 -2.60 19.94
N TRP A 51 6.32 -1.39 20.50
CA TRP A 51 6.03 -0.16 19.77
C TRP A 51 6.97 0.15 18.60
N ALA A 52 8.28 -0.09 18.77
CA ALA A 52 9.25 0.16 17.70
C ALA A 52 9.00 -0.73 16.48
N VAL A 53 8.68 -2.00 16.70
CA VAL A 53 8.38 -2.96 15.63
C VAL A 53 7.05 -2.60 14.98
N ALA A 54 6.05 -2.24 15.78
CA ALA A 54 4.74 -1.81 15.27
C ALA A 54 4.87 -0.61 14.32
N VAL A 55 5.61 0.43 14.72
CA VAL A 55 5.82 1.62 13.87
C VAL A 55 6.53 1.25 12.56
N VAL A 56 7.55 0.39 12.60
CA VAL A 56 8.26 -0.04 11.39
C VAL A 56 7.32 -0.82 10.45
N LEU A 57 6.55 -1.76 10.99
CA LEU A 57 5.59 -2.55 10.20
C LEU A 57 4.47 -1.68 9.62
N TRP A 58 3.97 -0.72 10.41
CA TRP A 58 2.98 0.26 9.96
C TRP A 58 3.49 1.08 8.78
N LEU A 59 4.68 1.68 8.92
CA LEU A 59 5.28 2.49 7.85
C LEU A 59 5.53 1.65 6.58
N ALA A 60 5.98 0.40 6.73
CA ALA A 60 6.15 -0.50 5.60
C ALA A 60 4.81 -0.82 4.90
N SER A 61 3.73 -1.03 5.67
CA SER A 61 2.37 -1.20 5.14
C SER A 61 1.90 0.03 4.35
N ARG A 62 2.08 1.25 4.89
CA ARG A 62 1.72 2.51 4.20
C ARG A 62 2.55 2.76 2.94
N LEU A 63 3.80 2.33 2.92
CA LEU A 63 4.63 2.41 1.71
C LEU A 63 4.12 1.44 0.63
N ALA A 64 3.73 0.21 0.99
CA ALA A 64 3.17 -0.75 0.04
C ALA A 64 1.86 -0.23 -0.58
N ASP A 65 0.96 0.27 0.27
CA ASP A 65 -0.29 0.93 -0.11
C ASP A 65 -0.07 2.11 -1.07
N GLY A 66 0.82 3.05 -0.72
CA GLY A 66 1.14 4.18 -1.59
C GLY A 66 1.74 3.82 -2.96
N LEU A 67 2.24 2.58 -3.13
CA LEU A 67 2.89 2.10 -4.35
C LEU A 67 1.96 1.25 -5.25
N ASP A 68 0.88 0.67 -4.73
CA ASP A 68 -0.02 -0.19 -5.52
C ASP A 68 -0.83 0.61 -6.55
N GLY A 69 -1.28 1.82 -6.20
CA GLY A 69 -2.03 2.72 -7.07
C GLY A 69 -1.21 3.21 -8.27
N PRO A 70 0.01 3.77 -8.07
CA PRO A 70 0.92 4.09 -9.17
C PRO A 70 1.22 2.88 -10.07
N LEU A 71 1.48 1.70 -9.49
CA LEU A 71 1.76 0.48 -10.25
C LEU A 71 0.54 0.03 -11.08
N ALA A 72 -0.66 0.03 -10.48
CA ALA A 72 -1.90 -0.31 -11.15
C ALA A 72 -2.23 0.67 -12.28
N ARG A 73 -2.03 1.98 -12.07
CA ARG A 73 -2.21 2.99 -13.13
C ARG A 73 -1.28 2.75 -14.31
N ARG A 74 -0.01 2.42 -14.05
CA ARG A 74 0.96 2.12 -15.10
C ARG A 74 0.62 0.85 -15.88
N ARG A 75 0.17 -0.21 -15.22
CA ARG A 75 -0.24 -1.45 -15.89
C ARG A 75 -1.53 -1.30 -16.68
N ARG A 76 -2.50 -0.53 -16.17
CA ARG A 76 -3.70 -0.12 -16.93
C ARG A 76 -3.32 0.67 -18.19
N ALA A 77 -2.40 1.63 -18.08
CA ALA A 77 -1.91 2.40 -19.24
C ALA A 77 -1.23 1.51 -20.31
N ARG A 78 -0.70 0.34 -19.93
CA ARG A 78 -0.11 -0.66 -20.85
C ARG A 78 -1.09 -1.74 -21.32
N GLY A 79 -2.38 -1.63 -20.98
CA GLY A 79 -3.40 -2.64 -21.33
C GLY A 79 -3.29 -3.96 -20.56
N GLN A 80 -2.49 -4.00 -19.48
CA GLN A 80 -2.20 -5.22 -18.69
C GLN A 80 -2.92 -5.23 -17.33
N GLY A 81 -3.77 -4.24 -17.03
CA GLY A 81 -4.43 -4.08 -15.73
C GLY A 81 -5.92 -4.42 -15.78
N GLY A 82 -6.32 -5.53 -15.15
CA GLY A 82 -7.70 -6.00 -15.07
C GLY A 82 -8.52 -5.29 -14.00
N GLY A 83 -9.79 -5.00 -14.34
CA GLY A 83 -10.93 -4.85 -13.42
C GLY A 83 -10.90 -3.74 -12.35
N GLY A 84 -12.08 -3.34 -11.87
CA GLY A 84 -12.23 -2.49 -10.68
C GLY A 84 -11.89 -3.20 -9.36
N SER A 85 -11.62 -4.51 -9.38
CA SER A 85 -11.42 -5.37 -8.21
C SER A 85 -10.23 -4.98 -7.34
N GLY A 86 -9.13 -4.50 -7.93
CA GLY A 86 -7.95 -4.09 -7.16
C GLY A 86 -8.23 -2.92 -6.20
N GLY A 87 -9.02 -1.93 -6.63
CA GLY A 87 -9.40 -0.81 -5.77
C GLY A 87 -10.38 -1.21 -4.66
N PHE A 88 -11.20 -2.24 -4.88
CA PHE A 88 -12.03 -2.81 -3.82
C PHE A 88 -11.20 -3.61 -2.81
N PHE A 89 -10.18 -4.35 -3.26
CA PHE A 89 -9.29 -5.08 -2.37
C PHE A 89 -8.46 -4.14 -1.51
N ASP A 90 -7.93 -3.08 -2.11
CA ASP A 90 -7.20 -1.98 -1.45
C ASP A 90 -8.01 -1.39 -0.29
N ILE A 91 -9.20 -0.85 -0.57
CA ILE A 91 -10.04 -0.25 0.48
C ILE A 91 -10.43 -1.26 1.57
N THR A 92 -10.67 -2.52 1.22
CA THR A 92 -11.00 -3.57 2.19
C THR A 92 -9.82 -3.89 3.11
N ALA A 93 -8.61 -3.99 2.54
CA ALA A 93 -7.38 -4.18 3.29
C ALA A 93 -7.14 -3.01 4.25
N ASP A 94 -7.37 -1.79 3.78
CA ASP A 94 -7.18 -0.58 4.56
C ASP A 94 -8.11 -0.51 5.78
N PHE A 95 -9.41 -0.73 5.57
CA PHE A 95 -10.37 -0.80 6.69
C PHE A 95 -10.04 -1.91 7.67
N THR A 96 -9.55 -3.05 7.19
CA THR A 96 -9.14 -4.16 8.05
C THR A 96 -7.96 -3.76 8.93
N VAL A 97 -6.93 -3.11 8.37
CA VAL A 97 -5.75 -2.66 9.11
C VAL A 97 -6.11 -1.54 10.10
N TYR A 98 -6.91 -0.55 9.69
CA TYR A 98 -7.37 0.51 10.58
C TYR A 98 -8.20 -0.04 11.75
N GLY A 99 -9.12 -0.97 11.46
CA GLY A 99 -9.93 -1.62 12.48
C GLY A 99 -9.09 -2.46 13.45
N ALA A 100 -8.13 -3.23 12.94
CA ALA A 100 -7.24 -4.05 13.77
C ALA A 100 -6.39 -3.19 14.72
N THR A 101 -5.87 -2.06 14.24
CA THR A 101 -5.02 -1.15 15.02
C THR A 101 -5.75 -0.56 16.24
N VAL A 102 -7.08 -0.45 16.22
CA VAL A 102 -7.87 -0.01 17.39
C VAL A 102 -7.81 -1.02 18.53
N VAL A 103 -7.72 -2.31 18.20
CA VAL A 103 -7.69 -3.41 19.18
C VAL A 103 -6.29 -3.59 19.78
N GLY A 104 -5.27 -3.03 19.13
CA GLY A 104 -3.87 -3.19 19.48
C GLY A 104 -3.11 -3.43 18.21
#